data_AF-A0A2D4ZR61-F1
#
_entry.id   AF-A0A2D4ZR61-F1
#
_cell.length_a   1.000
_cell.length_b   1.000
_cell.length_c   1.000
_cell.angle_alpha   90.00
_cell.angle_beta   90.00
_cell.angle_gamma   90.00
#
_symmetry.space_group_name_H-M   'P 1'
#
loop_
_entity.id
_entity.type
_entity.pdbx_description
1 polymer ?
#
loop_
_entity_poly.entity_id
_entity_poly.type
_entity_poly.pdbx_seq_one_letter_code
_entity_poly.pdbx_strand_id
1 'polypeptide(L)'
;MKVKHSKYKNTGILFELLTRQITSETIKGETPKAINVLKKFFNKNTQLLKEYQIYSTLLSKKYKDSNKATILLETCLEAHKEVNKSILRREKFNLVKEIKKLYNAEDFFNAKIDNYKILASTYVLLENQANPIALTNSKVTVVEYITGAALPNKPKTEMVMEEYEKFDKSTRLLTYKILLEKFNEKYTDLSDNQKVLLKEYVYNVSNSPKLKAFINEEITTVKSELAHISAKVSDPVVKIKINEVTNLIKPLCKKSSVHDDNIINLLNYYELVNELTSIHG
;
A
#
# COMPACT_ATOMS: atom_id res chain seq x y z
N MET A 1 4.80 -23.91 14.47
CA MET A 1 4.34 -23.42 13.14
C MET A 1 4.11 -21.91 13.25
N LYS A 2 4.83 -21.05 12.47
CA LYS A 2 4.57 -19.59 12.49
C LYS A 2 3.16 -19.36 11.95
N VAL A 3 2.21 -18.96 12.80
CA VAL A 3 0.88 -18.54 12.35
C VAL A 3 1.06 -17.24 11.57
N LYS A 4 1.26 -17.36 10.25
CA LYS A 4 1.32 -16.24 9.34
C LYS A 4 -0.11 -15.76 9.13
N HIS A 5 -0.40 -14.52 9.51
CA HIS A 5 -1.69 -13.89 9.23
C HIS A 5 -2.03 -14.03 7.75
N SER A 6 -3.27 -14.42 7.46
CA SER A 6 -3.78 -14.56 6.10
C SER A 6 -4.96 -13.62 5.94
N LYS A 7 -4.87 -12.67 4.99
CA LYS A 7 -5.97 -11.74 4.65
C LYS A 7 -7.29 -12.49 4.39
N TYR A 8 -7.21 -13.66 3.76
CA TYR A 8 -8.35 -14.53 3.43
C TYR A 8 -9.06 -15.13 4.64
N LYS A 9 -8.44 -15.15 5.82
CA LYS A 9 -9.00 -15.75 7.05
C LYS A 9 -9.46 -14.71 8.07
N ASN A 10 -9.12 -13.44 7.84
CA ASN A 10 -9.38 -12.35 8.77
C ASN A 10 -10.70 -11.67 8.43
N THR A 11 -11.72 -11.89 9.26
CA THR A 11 -13.08 -11.36 9.05
C THR A 11 -13.11 -9.84 8.99
N GLY A 12 -12.35 -9.15 9.84
CA GLY A 12 -12.28 -7.69 9.81
C GLY A 12 -11.71 -7.15 8.50
N ILE A 13 -10.66 -7.79 7.96
CA ILE A 13 -10.11 -7.45 6.64
C ILE A 13 -11.10 -7.76 5.53
N LEU A 14 -11.76 -8.92 5.56
CA LEU A 14 -12.75 -9.28 4.53
C LEU A 14 -13.91 -8.28 4.49
N PHE A 15 -14.38 -7.83 5.66
CA PHE A 15 -15.41 -6.81 5.75
C PHE A 15 -14.94 -5.47 5.18
N GLU A 16 -13.74 -5.01 5.57
CA GLU A 16 -13.17 -3.74 5.12
C GLU A 16 -12.94 -3.69 3.60
N LEU A 17 -12.48 -4.80 3.02
CA LEU A 17 -12.32 -4.89 1.57
C LEU A 17 -13.68 -4.84 0.84
N LEU A 18 -14.72 -5.45 1.40
CA LEU A 18 -16.07 -5.39 0.83
C LEU A 18 -16.67 -3.98 0.93
N THR A 19 -16.55 -3.30 2.06
CA THR A 19 -17.06 -1.93 2.20
C THR A 19 -16.37 -0.97 1.24
N ARG A 20 -15.04 -1.08 1.10
CA ARG A 20 -14.28 -0.31 0.12
C ARG A 20 -14.72 -0.62 -1.32
N GLN A 21 -14.99 -1.89 -1.62
CA GLN A 21 -15.50 -2.30 -2.93
C GLN A 21 -16.91 -1.73 -3.19
N ILE A 22 -17.80 -1.70 -2.19
CA ILE A 22 -19.11 -1.04 -2.31
C ILE A 22 -18.93 0.44 -2.66
N THR A 23 -18.02 1.14 -1.98
CA THR A 23 -17.72 2.55 -2.28
C THR A 23 -17.20 2.71 -3.71
N SER A 24 -16.30 1.84 -4.16
CA SER A 24 -15.77 1.83 -5.54
C SER A 24 -16.86 1.61 -6.59
N GLU A 25 -17.74 0.63 -6.38
CA GLU A 25 -18.88 0.32 -7.27
C GLU A 25 -19.87 1.49 -7.32
N THR A 26 -20.16 2.10 -6.17
CA THR A 26 -21.05 3.26 -6.05
C THR A 26 -20.50 4.46 -6.80
N ILE A 27 -19.20 4.77 -6.65
CA ILE A 27 -18.53 5.88 -7.35
C ILE A 27 -18.56 5.67 -8.87
N LYS A 28 -18.45 4.42 -9.34
CA LYS A 28 -18.49 4.09 -10.78
C LYS A 28 -19.90 4.03 -11.37
N GLY A 29 -20.95 4.14 -10.55
CA GLY A 29 -22.33 3.95 -10.99
C GLY A 29 -22.67 2.51 -11.38
N GLU A 30 -21.87 1.53 -10.93
CA GLU A 30 -22.11 0.11 -11.20
C GLU A 30 -23.18 -0.45 -10.26
N THR A 31 -23.94 -1.46 -10.71
CA THR A 31 -24.83 -2.21 -9.82
C THR A 31 -24.00 -2.84 -8.68
N PRO A 32 -24.25 -2.52 -7.40
CA PRO A 32 -23.36 -2.91 -6.33
C PRO A 32 -23.47 -4.43 -6.10
N LYS A 33 -22.45 -5.18 -6.52
CA LYS A 33 -22.36 -6.63 -6.29
C LYS A 33 -21.85 -6.90 -4.88
N ALA A 34 -20.98 -6.04 -4.35
CA ALA A 34 -20.36 -6.21 -3.04
C ALA A 34 -21.37 -6.05 -1.91
N ILE A 35 -22.39 -5.22 -2.07
CA ILE A 35 -23.45 -5.06 -1.06
C ILE A 35 -24.27 -6.33 -0.88
N ASN A 36 -24.48 -7.10 -1.96
CA ASN A 36 -25.20 -8.37 -1.90
C ASN A 36 -24.38 -9.44 -1.18
N VAL A 37 -23.07 -9.48 -1.43
CA VAL A 37 -22.13 -10.34 -0.68
C VAL A 37 -22.16 -9.97 0.80
N LEU A 38 -22.07 -8.68 1.13
CA LEU A 38 -22.06 -8.21 2.51
C LEU A 38 -23.36 -8.58 3.23
N LYS A 39 -24.54 -8.32 2.63
CA LYS A 39 -25.85 -8.71 3.18
C LYS A 39 -25.98 -10.22 3.39
N LYS A 40 -25.45 -11.03 2.46
CA LYS A 40 -25.49 -12.50 2.54
C LYS A 40 -24.65 -13.04 3.69
N PHE A 41 -23.41 -12.58 3.84
CA PHE A 41 -22.44 -13.17 4.76
C PHE A 41 -22.34 -12.49 6.13
N PHE A 42 -22.79 -11.24 6.26
CA PHE A 42 -22.76 -10.46 7.50
C PHE A 42 -24.18 -10.13 7.99
N ASN A 43 -25.08 -11.11 7.97
CA ASN A 43 -26.43 -10.97 8.54
C ASN A 43 -26.45 -11.38 10.03
N LYS A 44 -27.55 -11.06 10.73
CA LYS A 44 -27.72 -11.28 12.18
C LYS A 44 -27.48 -12.71 12.66
N ASN A 45 -27.62 -13.69 11.77
CA ASN A 45 -27.54 -15.11 12.10
C ASN A 45 -26.14 -15.71 11.85
N THR A 46 -25.22 -14.98 11.21
CA THR A 46 -23.90 -15.54 10.86
C THR A 46 -22.89 -15.39 11.98
N GLN A 47 -21.97 -16.37 12.06
CA GLN A 47 -20.83 -16.28 12.95
C GLN A 47 -19.84 -15.20 12.48
N LEU A 48 -19.77 -14.95 11.17
CA LEU A 48 -19.01 -13.84 10.58
C LEU A 48 -19.44 -12.48 11.15
N LEU A 49 -20.73 -12.20 11.29
CA LEU A 49 -21.17 -10.94 11.88
C LEU A 49 -20.79 -10.86 13.37
N LYS A 50 -20.99 -11.94 14.13
CA LYS A 50 -20.60 -12.00 15.55
C LYS A 50 -19.10 -11.74 15.73
N GLU A 51 -18.26 -12.35 14.89
CA GLU A 51 -16.82 -12.11 14.92
C GLU A 51 -16.48 -10.68 14.47
N TYR A 52 -17.15 -10.16 13.43
CA TYR A 52 -16.95 -8.78 12.97
C TYR A 52 -17.29 -7.73 14.04
N GLN A 53 -18.31 -7.95 14.87
CA GLN A 53 -18.67 -7.03 15.95
C GLN A 53 -17.50 -6.79 16.92
N ILE A 54 -16.67 -7.82 17.16
CA ILE A 54 -15.44 -7.67 17.95
C ILE A 54 -14.45 -6.73 17.25
N TYR A 55 -14.18 -6.96 15.96
CA TYR A 55 -13.33 -6.06 15.17
C TYR A 55 -13.86 -4.62 15.19
N SER A 56 -15.14 -4.43 14.92
CA SER A 56 -15.80 -3.12 14.91
C SER A 56 -15.70 -2.41 16.26
N THR A 57 -15.82 -3.15 17.36
CA THR A 57 -15.74 -2.60 18.72
C THR A 57 -14.33 -2.11 19.03
N LEU A 58 -13.31 -2.93 18.73
CA LEU A 58 -11.90 -2.59 18.94
C LEU A 58 -11.42 -1.45 18.03
N LEU A 59 -12.01 -1.31 16.84
CA LEU A 59 -11.72 -0.21 15.92
C LEU A 59 -12.33 1.13 16.38
N SER A 60 -13.60 1.10 16.81
CA SER A 60 -14.39 2.32 17.06
C SER A 60 -14.23 2.90 18.46
N LYS A 61 -13.97 2.08 19.49
CA LYS A 61 -13.87 2.54 20.87
C LYS A 61 -12.46 3.00 21.19
N LYS A 62 -12.36 4.15 21.87
CA LYS A 62 -11.11 4.75 22.33
C LYS A 62 -11.18 5.02 23.83
N TYR A 63 -10.09 4.78 24.54
CA TYR A 63 -9.99 5.01 25.99
C TYR A 63 -8.66 5.66 26.33
N LYS A 64 -8.65 6.74 27.12
CA LYS A 64 -7.37 7.34 27.56
C LYS A 64 -6.58 6.46 28.52
N ASP A 65 -7.27 5.56 29.22
CA ASP A 65 -6.70 4.69 30.24
C ASP A 65 -6.42 3.28 29.67
N SER A 66 -5.16 2.84 29.81
CA SER A 66 -4.69 1.52 29.36
C SER A 66 -5.42 0.37 30.08
N ASN A 67 -5.80 0.54 31.34
CA ASN A 67 -6.53 -0.49 32.09
C ASN A 67 -7.93 -0.70 31.49
N LYS A 68 -8.66 0.39 31.20
CA LYS A 68 -9.96 0.33 30.51
C LYS A 68 -9.85 -0.28 29.10
N ALA A 69 -8.80 0.06 28.36
CA ALA A 69 -8.54 -0.54 27.04
C ALA A 69 -8.27 -2.04 27.13
N THR A 70 -7.51 -2.48 28.13
CA THR A 70 -7.23 -3.90 28.40
C THR A 70 -8.51 -4.65 28.78
N ILE A 71 -9.34 -4.08 29.67
CA ILE A 71 -10.64 -4.68 30.04
C ILE A 71 -11.55 -4.83 28.82
N LEU A 72 -11.61 -3.83 27.94
CA LEU A 72 -12.39 -3.93 26.69
C LEU A 72 -11.88 -5.07 25.82
N LEU A 73 -10.56 -5.17 25.64
CA LEU A 73 -9.95 -6.22 24.84
C LEU A 73 -10.30 -7.60 25.41
N GLU A 74 -10.12 -7.81 26.71
CA GLU A 74 -10.40 -9.09 27.36
C GLU A 74 -11.89 -9.45 27.28
N THR A 75 -12.78 -8.48 27.46
CA THR A 75 -14.23 -8.67 27.28
C THR A 75 -14.57 -9.09 25.84
N CYS A 76 -13.91 -8.49 24.85
CA CYS A 76 -14.09 -8.87 23.44
C CYS A 76 -13.56 -10.29 23.13
N LEU A 77 -12.43 -10.68 23.74
CA LEU A 77 -11.87 -12.02 23.60
C LEU A 77 -12.76 -13.07 24.26
N GLU A 78 -13.38 -12.74 25.40
CA GLU A 78 -14.35 -13.62 26.07
C GLU A 78 -15.60 -13.79 25.20
N ALA A 79 -16.15 -12.71 24.66
CA ALA A 79 -17.28 -12.75 23.74
C ALA A 79 -17.00 -13.58 22.47
N HIS A 80 -15.75 -13.65 22.02
CA HIS A 80 -15.36 -14.49 20.88
C HIS A 80 -15.50 -15.98 21.17
N LYS A 81 -15.41 -16.42 22.43
CA LYS A 81 -15.53 -17.83 22.78
C LYS A 81 -16.92 -18.40 22.47
N GLU A 82 -17.93 -17.55 22.48
CA GLU A 82 -19.31 -17.89 22.10
C GLU A 82 -19.50 -18.05 20.57
N VAL A 83 -18.48 -17.71 19.77
CA VAL A 83 -18.51 -17.87 18.31
C VAL A 83 -18.20 -19.32 17.95
N ASN A 84 -19.11 -19.96 17.20
CA ASN A 84 -18.92 -21.34 16.77
C ASN A 84 -17.83 -21.41 15.68
N LYS A 85 -16.63 -21.87 16.07
CA LYS A 85 -15.44 -21.94 15.20
C LYS A 85 -15.63 -22.82 13.95
N SER A 86 -16.40 -23.91 14.05
CA SER A 86 -16.63 -24.83 12.92
C SER A 86 -17.50 -24.18 11.85
N ILE A 87 -18.56 -23.48 12.28
CA ILE A 87 -19.45 -22.75 11.38
C ILE A 87 -18.71 -21.55 10.79
N LEU A 88 -18.02 -20.76 11.62
CA LEU A 88 -17.25 -19.60 11.18
C LEU A 88 -16.22 -19.94 10.09
N ARG A 89 -15.49 -21.05 10.23
CA ARG A 89 -14.52 -21.50 9.22
C ARG A 89 -15.19 -21.78 7.87
N ARG A 90 -16.37 -22.41 7.87
CA ARG A 90 -17.16 -22.68 6.67
C ARG A 90 -17.69 -21.39 6.05
N GLU A 91 -18.20 -20.48 6.86
CA GLU A 91 -18.68 -19.17 6.41
C GLU A 91 -17.56 -18.35 5.76
N LYS A 92 -16.37 -18.27 6.40
CA LYS A 92 -15.17 -17.61 5.84
C LYS A 92 -14.79 -18.21 4.48
N PHE A 93 -14.75 -19.54 4.38
CA PHE A 93 -14.44 -20.22 3.13
C PHE A 93 -15.44 -19.89 2.02
N ASN A 94 -16.74 -19.95 2.33
CA ASN A 94 -17.80 -19.63 1.37
C ASN A 94 -17.78 -18.16 0.96
N LEU A 95 -17.48 -17.25 1.88
CA LEU A 95 -17.31 -15.82 1.59
C LEU A 95 -16.17 -15.59 0.60
N VAL A 96 -14.98 -16.13 0.88
CA VAL A 96 -13.82 -16.01 -0.02
C VAL A 96 -14.11 -16.64 -1.38
N LYS A 97 -14.81 -17.78 -1.41
CA LYS A 97 -15.23 -18.43 -2.66
C LYS A 97 -16.15 -17.52 -3.47
N GLU A 98 -17.09 -16.84 -2.83
CA GLU A 98 -18.01 -15.91 -3.51
C GLU A 98 -17.28 -14.66 -4.03
N ILE A 99 -16.39 -14.07 -3.23
CA ILE A 99 -15.57 -12.92 -3.63
C ILE A 99 -14.77 -13.26 -4.89
N LYS A 100 -14.12 -14.43 -4.91
CA LYS A 100 -13.32 -14.89 -6.07
C LYS A 100 -14.13 -15.18 -7.33
N LYS A 101 -15.44 -15.42 -7.21
CA LYS A 101 -16.33 -15.57 -8.38
C LYS A 101 -16.70 -14.22 -8.99
N LEU A 102 -16.82 -13.18 -8.15
CA LEU A 102 -17.32 -11.87 -8.55
C LEU A 102 -16.20 -10.90 -8.95
N TYR A 103 -15.01 -11.05 -8.39
CA TYR A 103 -13.90 -10.11 -8.55
C TYR A 103 -12.59 -10.82 -8.89
N ASN A 104 -11.68 -10.08 -9.52
CA ASN A 104 -10.29 -10.48 -9.62
C ASN A 104 -9.70 -10.55 -8.20
N ALA A 105 -9.25 -11.75 -7.80
CA ALA A 105 -8.73 -11.99 -6.46
C ALA A 105 -7.47 -11.17 -6.17
N GLU A 106 -6.60 -10.99 -7.15
CA GLU A 106 -5.35 -10.24 -6.98
C GLU A 106 -5.67 -8.77 -6.68
N ASP A 107 -6.52 -8.14 -7.49
CA ASP A 107 -6.91 -6.73 -7.29
C ASP A 107 -7.65 -6.53 -5.96
N PHE A 108 -8.61 -7.41 -5.66
CA PHE A 108 -9.46 -7.29 -4.47
C PHE A 108 -8.65 -7.42 -3.18
N PHE A 109 -7.76 -8.42 -3.07
CA PHE A 109 -7.02 -8.69 -1.84
C PHE A 109 -5.72 -7.86 -1.71
N ASN A 110 -5.26 -7.21 -2.79
CA ASN A 110 -4.11 -6.29 -2.75
C ASN A 110 -4.51 -4.83 -2.48
N ALA A 111 -5.80 -4.51 -2.41
CA ALA A 111 -6.25 -3.18 -2.01
C ALA A 111 -5.65 -2.75 -0.65
N LYS A 112 -5.32 -1.46 -0.53
CA LYS A 112 -4.80 -0.85 0.70
C LYS A 112 -5.85 -0.95 1.81
N ILE A 113 -5.40 -1.24 3.02
CA ILE A 113 -6.23 -1.36 4.23
C ILE A 113 -5.63 -0.42 5.26
N ASP A 114 -6.38 0.59 5.70
CA ASP A 114 -5.85 1.63 6.58
C ASP A 114 -5.53 1.07 7.97
N ASN A 115 -6.50 0.38 8.57
CA ASN A 115 -6.37 -0.22 9.90
C ASN A 115 -5.73 -1.63 9.88
N TYR A 116 -4.81 -1.90 8.94
CA TYR A 116 -4.27 -3.25 8.74
C TYR A 116 -3.61 -3.82 10.00
N LYS A 117 -2.80 -3.02 10.71
CA LYS A 117 -2.03 -3.46 11.88
C LYS A 117 -2.97 -3.96 13.00
N ILE A 118 -3.94 -3.14 13.40
CA ILE A 118 -4.95 -3.50 14.40
C ILE A 118 -5.76 -4.72 13.96
N LEU A 119 -6.25 -4.75 12.72
CA LEU A 119 -7.00 -5.90 12.19
C LEU A 119 -6.18 -7.19 12.22
N ALA A 120 -4.89 -7.13 11.87
CA ALA A 120 -4.00 -8.28 11.89
C ALA A 120 -3.70 -8.77 13.31
N SER A 121 -3.43 -7.84 14.23
CA SER A 121 -3.22 -8.16 15.65
C SER A 121 -4.46 -8.76 16.29
N THR A 122 -5.65 -8.19 16.05
CA THR A 122 -6.91 -8.77 16.54
C THR A 122 -7.08 -10.21 16.05
N TYR A 123 -6.83 -10.49 14.77
CA TYR A 123 -6.90 -11.86 14.24
C TYR A 123 -5.97 -12.84 14.95
N VAL A 124 -4.74 -12.43 15.24
CA VAL A 124 -3.79 -13.28 15.98
C VAL A 124 -4.33 -13.63 17.37
N LEU A 125 -4.96 -12.67 18.05
CA LEU A 125 -5.59 -12.90 19.36
C LEU A 125 -6.81 -13.81 19.27
N LEU A 126 -7.67 -13.63 18.27
CA LEU A 126 -8.88 -14.43 18.08
C LEU A 126 -8.59 -15.90 17.73
N GLU A 127 -7.55 -16.16 16.92
CA GLU A 127 -7.16 -17.54 16.59
C GLU A 127 -6.52 -18.27 17.78
N ASN A 128 -5.84 -17.54 18.67
CA ASN A 128 -5.17 -18.05 19.88
C ASN A 128 -4.25 -19.27 19.64
N GLN A 129 -3.65 -19.37 18.44
CA GLN A 129 -2.75 -20.45 18.03
C GLN A 129 -1.30 -19.97 17.83
N ALA A 130 -1.01 -18.72 18.20
CA ALA A 130 0.31 -18.12 18.06
C ALA A 130 1.16 -18.34 19.32
N ASN A 131 2.47 -18.13 19.19
CA ASN A 131 3.37 -18.21 20.35
C ASN A 131 3.09 -17.07 21.35
N PRO A 132 3.50 -17.22 22.63
CA PRO A 132 3.23 -16.22 23.66
C PRO A 132 3.70 -14.81 23.29
N ILE A 133 4.87 -14.68 22.65
CA ILE A 133 5.42 -13.39 22.22
C ILE A 133 4.50 -12.70 21.20
N ALA A 134 4.00 -13.43 20.21
CA ALA A 134 3.11 -12.91 19.19
C ALA A 134 1.74 -12.52 19.77
N LEU A 135 1.24 -13.27 20.75
CA LEU A 135 0.02 -12.92 21.48
C LEU A 135 0.22 -11.65 22.29
N THR A 136 1.31 -11.56 23.06
CA THR A 136 1.65 -10.37 23.86
C THR A 136 1.80 -9.13 22.97
N ASN A 137 2.58 -9.21 21.88
CA ASN A 137 2.76 -8.10 20.94
C ASN A 137 1.44 -7.66 20.29
N SER A 138 0.54 -8.61 20.01
CA SER A 138 -0.78 -8.32 19.45
C SER A 138 -1.69 -7.65 20.48
N LYS A 139 -1.66 -8.08 21.76
CA LYS A 139 -2.38 -7.40 22.84
C LYS A 139 -1.91 -5.96 23.00
N VAL A 140 -0.59 -5.75 23.08
CA VAL A 140 0.03 -4.42 23.17
C VAL A 140 -0.41 -3.55 22.00
N THR A 141 -0.31 -4.05 20.76
CA THR A 141 -0.71 -3.30 19.56
C THR A 141 -2.18 -2.86 19.60
N VAL A 142 -3.08 -3.73 20.06
CA VAL A 142 -4.51 -3.42 20.16
C VAL A 142 -4.78 -2.39 21.25
N VAL A 143 -4.17 -2.55 22.43
CA VAL A 143 -4.29 -1.61 23.55
C VAL A 143 -3.74 -0.24 23.15
N GLU A 144 -2.57 -0.16 22.53
CA GLU A 144 -1.98 1.09 22.01
C GLU A 144 -2.91 1.80 21.01
N TYR A 145 -3.51 1.04 20.09
CA TYR A 145 -4.44 1.59 19.11
C TYR A 145 -5.72 2.16 19.77
N ILE A 146 -6.25 1.48 20.78
CA ILE A 146 -7.43 1.93 21.54
C ILE A 146 -7.09 3.16 22.38
N THR A 147 -5.88 3.21 22.95
CA THR A 147 -5.46 4.32 23.81
C THR A 147 -5.04 5.56 23.04
N GLY A 148 -4.77 5.43 21.75
CA GLY A 148 -4.18 6.50 20.98
C GLY A 148 -2.77 6.86 21.48
N ALA A 149 -2.17 6.01 22.31
CA ALA A 149 -0.75 6.11 22.63
C ALA A 149 -0.02 5.99 21.29
N ALA A 150 0.71 7.06 20.92
CA ALA A 150 1.40 7.12 19.66
C ALA A 150 2.20 5.82 19.50
N LEU A 151 1.92 5.08 18.42
CA LEU A 151 2.75 3.94 18.05
C LEU A 151 4.20 4.46 18.07
N PRO A 152 5.12 3.88 18.86
CA PRO A 152 6.54 4.27 18.77
C PRO A 152 7.10 4.05 17.35
N ASN A 153 6.34 3.34 16.51
CA ASN A 153 6.61 3.06 15.10
C ASN A 153 5.46 3.51 14.16
N LYS A 154 4.80 4.65 14.40
CA LYS A 154 4.12 5.32 13.27
C LYS A 154 5.26 5.90 12.41
N PRO A 155 5.42 5.53 11.14
CA PRO A 155 6.48 6.11 10.33
C PRO A 155 6.30 7.63 10.37
N LYS A 156 7.34 8.38 10.77
CA LYS A 156 7.27 9.85 10.94
C LYS A 156 6.61 10.53 9.73
N THR A 157 6.82 9.96 8.55
CA THR A 157 6.20 10.35 7.29
C THR A 157 4.66 10.36 7.32
N GLU A 158 3.99 9.36 7.89
CA GLU A 158 2.52 9.33 7.97
C GLU A 158 1.97 10.37 8.95
N MET A 159 2.66 10.60 10.07
CA MET A 159 2.26 11.65 11.04
C MET A 159 2.39 13.05 10.44
N VAL A 160 3.49 13.31 9.72
CA VAL A 160 3.73 14.61 9.06
C VAL A 160 2.71 14.87 7.95
N MET A 161 2.29 13.84 7.20
CA MET A 161 1.28 13.97 6.15
C MET A 161 -0.13 14.21 6.74
N GLU A 162 -0.51 13.52 7.82
CA GLU A 162 -1.77 13.77 8.52
C GLU A 162 -1.84 15.18 9.13
N GLU A 163 -0.71 15.74 9.58
CA GLU A 163 -0.64 17.13 10.04
C GLU A 163 -0.69 18.12 8.88
N TYR A 164 0.00 17.85 7.77
CA TYR A 164 -0.07 18.64 6.55
C TYR A 164 -1.51 18.74 6.01
N GLU A 165 -2.27 17.64 6.02
CA GLU A 165 -3.67 17.64 5.56
C GLU A 165 -4.62 18.51 6.40
N LYS A 166 -4.26 18.78 7.67
CA LYS A 166 -5.02 19.66 8.56
C LYS A 166 -4.78 21.14 8.33
N PHE A 167 -3.75 21.50 7.56
CA PHE A 167 -3.46 22.90 7.23
C PHE A 167 -4.53 23.47 6.28
N ASP A 168 -4.81 24.77 6.43
CA ASP A 168 -5.65 25.49 5.47
C ASP A 168 -5.02 25.47 4.08
N LYS A 169 -5.84 25.75 3.05
CA LYS A 169 -5.43 25.63 1.64
C LYS A 169 -4.23 26.51 1.29
N SER A 170 -4.18 27.74 1.82
CA SER A 170 -3.08 28.69 1.60
C SER A 170 -1.78 28.18 2.22
N THR A 171 -1.82 27.74 3.47
CA THR A 171 -0.65 27.19 4.16
C THR A 171 -0.14 25.94 3.47
N ARG A 172 -1.03 25.02 3.04
CA ARG A 172 -0.63 23.83 2.27
C ARG A 172 0.10 24.16 0.97
N LEU A 173 -0.38 25.18 0.25
CA LEU A 173 0.21 25.62 -1.01
C LEU A 173 1.58 26.27 -0.79
N LEU A 174 1.73 27.07 0.27
CA LEU A 174 3.01 27.65 0.66
C LEU A 174 4.01 26.59 1.11
N THR A 175 3.61 25.65 1.95
CA THR A 175 4.46 24.53 2.39
C THR A 175 4.89 23.66 1.22
N TYR A 176 3.99 23.38 0.26
CA TYR A 176 4.33 22.67 -0.97
C TYR A 176 5.35 23.45 -1.81
N LYS A 177 5.18 24.76 -1.95
CA LYS A 177 6.12 25.64 -2.66
C LYS A 177 7.51 25.60 -2.02
N ILE A 178 7.60 25.77 -0.69
CA ILE A 178 8.87 25.70 0.05
C ILE A 178 9.52 24.32 -0.10
N LEU A 179 8.73 23.24 -0.09
CA LEU A 179 9.24 21.89 -0.28
C LEU A 179 9.82 21.69 -1.70
N LEU A 180 9.17 22.22 -2.72
CA LEU A 180 9.69 22.22 -4.09
C LEU A 180 10.95 23.08 -4.23
N GLU A 181 10.99 24.26 -3.61
CA GLU A 181 12.17 25.13 -3.59
C GLU A 181 13.36 24.41 -2.95
N LYS A 182 13.19 23.85 -1.75
CA LYS A 182 14.23 23.07 -1.06
C LYS A 182 14.65 21.81 -1.82
N PHE A 183 13.71 21.15 -2.50
CA PHE A 183 14.04 20.01 -3.36
C PHE A 183 14.93 20.45 -4.53
N ASN A 184 14.55 21.53 -5.22
CA ASN A 184 15.34 22.05 -6.34
C ASN A 184 16.71 22.58 -5.89
N GLU A 185 16.81 23.20 -4.71
CA GLU A 185 18.08 23.63 -4.11
C GLU A 185 18.99 22.45 -3.73
N LYS A 186 18.42 21.35 -3.22
CA LYS A 186 19.21 20.17 -2.84
C LYS A 186 19.73 19.41 -4.06
N TYR A 187 18.98 19.42 -5.14
CA TYR A 187 19.28 18.67 -6.36
C TYR A 187 19.58 19.61 -7.54
N THR A 188 20.32 20.69 -7.31
CA THR A 188 20.66 21.67 -8.35
C THR A 188 21.29 21.04 -9.57
N ASP A 189 22.15 20.05 -9.33
CA ASP A 189 22.99 19.40 -10.33
C ASP A 189 22.24 18.35 -11.15
N LEU A 190 20.99 18.02 -10.77
CA LEU A 190 20.14 17.11 -11.55
C LEU A 190 19.42 17.88 -12.65
N SER A 191 19.35 17.26 -13.81
CA SER A 191 18.52 17.69 -14.94
C SER A 191 17.01 17.59 -14.65
N ASP A 192 16.19 18.24 -15.46
CA ASP A 192 14.74 18.32 -15.21
C ASP A 192 14.05 16.95 -15.29
N ASN A 193 14.46 16.08 -16.23
CA ASN A 193 13.93 14.71 -16.33
C ASN A 193 14.29 13.87 -15.08
N GLN A 194 15.51 14.00 -14.56
CA GLN A 194 15.92 13.37 -13.29
C GLN A 194 15.13 13.90 -12.08
N LYS A 195 14.90 15.23 -12.02
CA LYS A 195 14.07 15.86 -10.98
C LYS A 195 12.62 15.39 -11.04
N VAL A 196 12.05 15.25 -12.23
CA VAL A 196 10.68 14.73 -12.43
C VAL A 196 10.58 13.28 -11.98
N LEU A 197 11.53 12.42 -12.37
CA LEU A 197 11.58 11.03 -11.92
C LEU A 197 11.61 10.90 -10.38
N LEU A 198 12.45 11.69 -9.72
CA LEU A 198 12.54 11.70 -8.25
C LEU A 198 11.26 12.21 -7.59
N LYS A 199 10.59 13.22 -8.17
CA LYS A 199 9.30 13.70 -7.68
C LYS A 199 8.23 12.62 -7.79
N GLU A 200 8.13 11.94 -8.93
CA GLU A 200 7.19 10.84 -9.13
C GLU A 200 7.50 9.65 -8.22
N TYR A 201 8.77 9.35 -7.98
CA TYR A 201 9.19 8.31 -7.05
C TYR A 201 8.76 8.62 -5.61
N VAL A 202 9.03 9.85 -5.15
CA VAL A 202 8.65 10.34 -3.80
C VAL A 202 7.15 10.49 -3.64
N TYR A 203 6.39 10.79 -4.70
CA TYR A 203 4.93 10.86 -4.62
C TYR A 203 4.29 9.46 -4.57
N ASN A 204 4.88 8.48 -5.24
CA ASN A 204 4.34 7.13 -5.37
C ASN A 204 5.05 6.09 -4.46
N VAL A 205 5.45 6.48 -3.24
CA VAL A 205 6.24 5.70 -2.22
C VAL A 205 5.85 4.23 -2.01
N SER A 206 4.70 3.78 -2.52
CA SER A 206 4.24 2.40 -2.47
C SER A 206 4.20 1.78 -3.87
N ASN A 207 5.31 1.19 -4.37
CA ASN A 207 5.42 0.26 -5.50
C ASN A 207 4.12 0.09 -6.33
N SER A 208 3.71 1.17 -6.99
CA SER A 208 2.36 1.26 -7.54
C SER A 208 2.39 0.83 -9.01
N PRO A 209 1.31 0.22 -9.52
CA PRO A 209 1.20 -0.03 -10.96
C PRO A 209 1.42 1.22 -11.81
N LYS A 210 1.06 2.41 -11.28
CA LYS A 210 1.27 3.71 -11.94
C LYS A 210 2.76 4.07 -12.03
N LEU A 211 3.51 3.94 -10.94
CA LEU A 211 4.95 4.21 -10.93
C LEU A 211 5.69 3.28 -11.89
N LYS A 212 5.31 2.01 -11.95
CA LYS A 212 5.86 1.06 -12.91
C LYS A 212 5.55 1.44 -14.36
N ALA A 213 4.31 1.85 -14.64
CA ALA A 213 3.93 2.29 -15.97
C ALA A 213 4.75 3.52 -16.40
N PHE A 214 4.87 4.51 -15.53
CA PHE A 214 5.70 5.70 -15.72
C PHE A 214 7.17 5.33 -16.00
N ILE A 215 7.80 4.51 -15.16
CA ILE A 215 9.20 4.07 -15.37
C ILE A 215 9.37 3.35 -16.72
N ASN A 216 8.42 2.50 -17.11
CA ASN A 216 8.51 1.80 -18.40
C ASN A 216 8.32 2.73 -19.60
N GLU A 217 7.50 3.76 -19.47
CA GLU A 217 7.36 4.82 -20.46
C GLU A 217 8.67 5.60 -20.61
N GLU A 218 9.26 6.05 -19.50
CA GLU A 218 10.53 6.75 -19.48
C GLU A 218 11.70 5.90 -20.01
N ILE A 219 11.74 4.60 -19.69
CA ILE A 219 12.70 3.65 -20.28
C ILE A 219 12.57 3.62 -21.82
N THR A 220 11.34 3.74 -22.33
CA THR A 220 11.10 3.75 -23.78
C THR A 220 11.58 5.06 -24.41
N THR A 221 11.33 6.19 -23.73
CA THR A 221 11.84 7.52 -24.12
C THR A 221 13.36 7.53 -24.21
N VAL A 222 14.05 7.10 -23.14
CA VAL A 222 15.52 7.01 -23.09
C VAL A 222 16.07 6.17 -24.24
N LYS A 223 15.46 5.02 -24.54
CA LYS A 223 15.88 4.18 -25.67
C LYS A 223 15.75 4.89 -27.01
N SER A 224 14.66 5.61 -27.21
CA SER A 224 14.43 6.39 -28.43
C SER A 224 15.47 7.50 -28.58
N GLU A 225 15.79 8.20 -27.49
CA GLU A 225 16.77 9.28 -27.48
C GLU A 225 18.19 8.74 -27.78
N LEU A 226 18.61 7.67 -27.11
CA LEU A 226 19.90 7.02 -27.38
C LEU A 226 20.02 6.52 -28.82
N ALA A 227 18.95 5.95 -29.39
CA ALA A 227 18.94 5.52 -30.79
C ALA A 227 19.08 6.71 -31.76
N HIS A 228 18.41 7.82 -31.46
CA HIS A 228 18.51 9.04 -32.25
C HIS A 228 19.91 9.67 -32.17
N ILE A 229 20.51 9.73 -30.98
CA ILE A 229 21.89 10.21 -30.80
C ILE A 229 22.88 9.30 -31.53
N SER A 230 22.74 7.97 -31.40
CA SER A 230 23.58 6.98 -32.09
C SER A 230 23.59 7.18 -33.62
N ALA A 231 22.49 7.64 -34.21
CA ALA A 231 22.41 7.96 -35.63
C ALA A 231 23.25 9.19 -36.02
N LYS A 232 23.38 10.19 -35.12
CA LYS A 232 24.16 11.43 -35.32
C LYS A 232 25.65 11.28 -35.01
N VAL A 233 26.02 10.35 -34.13
CA VAL A 233 27.42 10.12 -33.74
C VAL A 233 28.24 9.58 -34.92
N SER A 234 29.34 10.27 -35.24
CA SER A 234 30.26 9.89 -36.33
C SER A 234 31.33 8.89 -35.88
N ASP A 235 31.69 8.86 -34.60
CA ASP A 235 32.69 7.92 -34.06
C ASP A 235 32.11 6.49 -33.97
N PRO A 236 32.67 5.52 -34.71
CA PRO A 236 32.16 4.15 -34.72
C PRO A 236 32.28 3.45 -33.35
N VAL A 237 33.30 3.77 -32.54
CA VAL A 237 33.50 3.16 -31.21
C VAL A 237 32.44 3.65 -30.23
N VAL A 238 32.16 4.96 -30.23
CA VAL A 238 31.10 5.55 -29.38
C VAL A 238 29.74 5.02 -29.78
N LYS A 239 29.49 4.90 -31.10
CA LYS A 239 28.24 4.34 -31.64
C LYS A 239 28.00 2.89 -31.19
N ILE A 240 29.03 2.04 -31.22
CA ILE A 240 28.95 0.65 -30.74
C ILE A 240 28.58 0.62 -29.26
N LYS A 241 29.25 1.42 -28.43
CA LYS A 241 28.99 1.49 -26.98
C LYS A 241 27.56 1.97 -26.65
N ILE A 242 27.07 2.99 -27.36
CA ILE A 242 25.68 3.48 -27.18
C ILE A 242 24.68 2.37 -27.49
N ASN A 243 24.90 1.62 -28.58
CA ASN A 243 24.02 0.52 -28.96
C ASN A 243 24.07 -0.64 -27.96
N GLU A 244 25.24 -0.97 -27.42
CA GLU A 244 25.38 -1.97 -26.34
C GLU A 244 24.57 -1.57 -25.10
N VAL A 245 24.73 -0.33 -24.63
CA VAL A 245 23.98 0.18 -23.48
C VAL A 245 22.48 0.17 -23.76
N THR A 246 22.05 0.62 -24.94
CA THR A 246 20.63 0.63 -25.35
C THR A 246 20.01 -0.77 -25.30
N ASN A 247 20.77 -1.81 -25.66
CA ASN A 247 20.34 -3.21 -25.61
C ASN A 247 20.26 -3.77 -24.19
N LEU A 248 21.06 -3.26 -23.25
CA LEU A 248 21.05 -3.66 -21.85
C LEU A 248 19.88 -3.06 -21.08
N ILE A 249 19.37 -1.89 -21.48
CA ILE A 249 18.19 -1.27 -20.89
C ILE A 249 16.98 -2.19 -21.16
N LYS A 250 16.31 -2.65 -20.11
CA LYS A 250 15.12 -3.53 -20.24
C LYS A 250 13.95 -2.95 -19.45
N PRO A 251 12.73 -2.98 -20.00
CA PRO A 251 11.55 -2.57 -19.26
C PRO A 251 11.31 -3.52 -18.09
N LEU A 252 10.70 -3.00 -17.03
CA LEU A 252 10.28 -3.76 -15.87
C LEU A 252 9.17 -4.74 -16.26
N CYS A 253 9.35 -6.00 -15.90
CA CYS A 253 8.36 -7.06 -16.12
C CYS A 253 7.05 -6.78 -15.38
N LYS A 254 5.93 -7.29 -15.91
CA LYS A 254 4.60 -7.15 -15.28
C LYS A 254 4.59 -7.62 -13.81
N LYS A 255 5.31 -8.70 -13.50
CA LYS A 255 5.39 -9.33 -12.17
C LYS A 255 6.46 -8.74 -11.23
N SER A 256 7.40 -7.92 -11.72
CA SER A 256 8.48 -7.39 -10.88
C SER A 256 8.02 -6.15 -10.12
N SER A 257 8.48 -5.98 -8.89
CA SER A 257 8.30 -4.75 -8.13
C SER A 257 9.29 -3.68 -8.59
N VAL A 258 8.95 -2.41 -8.39
CA VAL A 258 9.89 -1.30 -8.52
C VAL A 258 10.75 -1.25 -7.26
N HIS A 259 12.07 -1.25 -7.46
CA HIS A 259 13.09 -1.15 -6.43
C HIS A 259 13.97 0.09 -6.66
N ASP A 260 14.69 0.52 -5.62
CA ASP A 260 15.59 1.69 -5.68
C ASP A 260 16.59 1.58 -6.85
N ASP A 261 17.12 0.39 -7.10
CA ASP A 261 18.04 0.12 -8.21
C ASP A 261 17.43 0.47 -9.58
N ASN A 262 16.11 0.31 -9.74
CA ASN A 262 15.45 0.68 -11.00
C ASN A 262 15.44 2.19 -11.21
N ILE A 263 15.28 2.96 -10.13
CA ILE A 263 15.31 4.42 -10.15
C ILE A 263 16.73 4.91 -10.41
N ILE A 264 17.72 4.36 -9.70
CA ILE A 264 19.14 4.69 -9.86
C ILE A 264 19.58 4.43 -11.30
N ASN A 265 19.22 3.28 -11.87
CA ASN A 265 19.56 2.97 -13.26
C ASN A 265 18.94 3.97 -14.24
N LEU A 266 17.67 4.35 -14.05
CA LEU A 266 17.03 5.32 -14.94
C LEU A 266 17.62 6.73 -14.80
N LEU A 267 18.00 7.15 -13.59
CA LEU A 267 18.74 8.40 -13.36
C LEU A 267 20.08 8.42 -14.13
N ASN A 268 20.82 7.32 -14.09
CA ASN A 268 22.08 7.18 -14.81
C ASN A 268 21.86 7.18 -16.34
N TYR A 269 20.75 6.60 -16.81
CA TYR A 269 20.45 6.64 -18.24
C TYR A 269 20.07 8.05 -18.71
N TYR A 270 19.33 8.82 -17.91
CA TYR A 270 19.10 10.23 -18.22
C TYR A 270 20.40 11.02 -18.23
N GLU A 271 21.30 10.79 -17.26
CA GLU A 271 22.61 11.45 -17.24
C GLU A 271 23.37 11.19 -18.54
N LEU A 272 23.45 9.91 -18.95
CA LEU A 272 24.08 9.51 -20.20
C LEU A 272 23.45 10.19 -21.42
N VAL A 273 22.12 10.22 -21.50
CA VAL A 273 21.42 10.92 -22.61
C VAL A 273 21.75 12.40 -22.61
N ASN A 274 21.71 13.06 -21.45
CA ASN A 274 21.97 14.49 -21.33
C ASN A 274 23.41 14.83 -21.71
N GLU A 275 24.40 14.06 -21.23
CA GLU A 275 25.81 14.22 -21.60
C GLU A 275 26.01 14.04 -23.10
N LEU A 276 25.48 12.96 -23.68
CA LEU A 276 25.61 12.69 -25.11
C LEU A 276 24.87 13.73 -25.96
N THR A 277 23.74 14.26 -25.51
CA THR A 277 23.03 15.36 -26.19
C THR A 277 23.81 16.66 -26.10
N SER A 278 24.49 16.94 -24.98
CA SER A 278 25.36 18.12 -24.87
C SER A 278 26.54 18.06 -25.85
N ILE A 279 27.07 16.86 -26.11
CA ILE A 279 28.24 16.66 -26.98
C ILE A 279 27.85 16.46 -28.46
N HIS A 280 26.72 15.82 -28.74
CA HIS A 280 26.32 15.35 -30.09
C HIS A 280 24.90 15.74 -30.52
N GLY A 281 24.19 16.53 -29.71
CA GLY A 281 22.80 16.96 -29.92
C GLY A 281 22.60 17.86 -31.11
#